data_AF-A0A847VLL7-F1
#
_entry.id   AF-A0A847VLL7-F1
#
_cell.length_a   1.000
_cell.length_b   1.000
_cell.length_c   1.000
_cell.angle_alpha   90.00
_cell.angle_beta   90.00
_cell.angle_gamma   90.00
#
_symmetry.space_group_name_H-M   'P 1'
#
loop_
_entity.id
_entity.type
_entity.pdbx_description
1 polymer ?
#
loop_
_entity_poly.entity_id
_entity_poly.type
_entity_poly.pdbx_seq_one_letter_code
_entity_poly.pdbx_strand_id
1 'polypeptide(L)'
;MQAVAATGEGRAAALDAYWMPFTANRQFKKAPRLLTRAEGMYYWDDAGRKVLDAAAGMWCVNAGHARPRIVKAIQEQAAEMDYAPPFQMGHPKAFELAER
;
A
#
# COMPACT_ATOMS: atom_id res chain seq x y z
N MET A 1 29.42 -6.28 3.45
CA MET A 1 28.26 -6.42 4.36
C MET A 1 27.15 -7.10 3.61
N GLN A 2 26.65 -8.19 4.18
CA GLN A 2 26.04 -9.33 3.49
C GLN A 2 24.73 -9.00 2.76
N ALA A 3 24.66 -9.46 1.51
CA ALA A 3 23.41 -9.63 0.78
C ALA A 3 22.59 -10.71 1.49
N VAL A 4 21.37 -10.38 1.93
CA VAL A 4 20.41 -11.37 2.41
C VAL A 4 19.90 -12.11 1.17
N ALA A 5 20.46 -13.28 0.92
CA ALA A 5 19.88 -14.26 0.01
C ALA A 5 18.52 -14.68 0.61
N ALA A 6 17.45 -14.46 -0.13
CA ALA A 6 16.13 -15.01 0.20
C ALA A 6 16.19 -16.53 0.02
N THR A 7 16.57 -17.24 1.08
CA THR A 7 16.44 -18.68 1.20
C THR A 7 14.95 -19.03 1.13
N GLY A 8 14.58 -19.87 0.16
CA GLY A 8 13.22 -20.20 -0.26
C GLY A 8 12.33 -20.98 0.72
N GLU A 9 12.40 -20.73 2.02
CA GLU A 9 11.52 -21.33 3.04
C GLU A 9 10.98 -20.30 4.06
N GLY A 10 11.02 -19.02 3.71
CA GLY A 10 10.53 -17.92 4.56
C GLY A 10 9.06 -17.58 4.31
N ARG A 11 8.16 -18.27 5.04
CA ARG A 11 6.75 -17.90 5.25
C ARG A 11 5.89 -17.93 3.99
N ALA A 12 5.43 -19.12 3.60
CA ALA A 12 4.10 -19.23 3.01
C ALA A 12 3.15 -18.55 4.02
N ALA A 13 2.76 -17.31 3.75
CA ALA A 13 1.86 -16.58 4.62
C ALA A 13 0.64 -17.49 4.87
N ALA A 14 0.16 -17.56 6.11
CA ALA A 14 -1.09 -18.26 6.39
C ALA A 14 -2.21 -17.52 5.65
N LEU A 15 -2.43 -17.88 4.37
CA LEU A 15 -3.39 -17.23 3.48
C LEU A 15 -4.83 -17.47 3.94
N ASP A 16 -5.03 -18.40 4.88
CA ASP A 16 -6.33 -18.77 5.41
C ASP A 16 -6.94 -17.72 6.35
N ALA A 17 -6.13 -16.88 6.99
CA ALA A 17 -6.61 -15.84 7.88
C ALA A 17 -7.32 -14.69 7.15
N TYR A 18 -7.06 -14.51 5.85
CA TYR A 18 -7.61 -13.40 5.07
C TYR A 18 -8.57 -13.89 4.00
N TRP A 19 -9.85 -13.52 4.14
CA TRP A 19 -10.85 -13.71 3.09
C TRP A 19 -10.75 -12.55 2.09
N MET A 20 -10.15 -12.83 0.94
CA MET A 20 -9.90 -11.82 -0.08
C MET A 20 -11.22 -11.32 -0.73
N PRO A 21 -11.41 -10.00 -0.87
CA PRO A 21 -12.59 -9.42 -1.49
C PRO A 21 -12.62 -9.69 -3.00
N PHE A 22 -13.81 -9.95 -3.55
CA PHE A 22 -14.05 -10.19 -5.00
C PHE A 22 -13.04 -11.14 -5.67
N THR A 23 -12.56 -12.14 -4.94
CA THR A 23 -11.46 -13.01 -5.38
C THR A 23 -11.85 -14.49 -5.25
N ALA A 24 -11.50 -15.28 -6.26
CA ALA A 24 -11.54 -16.75 -6.18
C ALA A 24 -10.45 -17.27 -5.21
N ASN A 25 -10.75 -17.22 -3.91
CA ASN A 25 -9.78 -17.47 -2.83
C ASN A 25 -9.08 -18.83 -2.96
N ARG A 26 -9.81 -19.90 -3.33
CA ARG A 26 -9.21 -21.23 -3.57
C ARG A 26 -8.16 -21.24 -4.67
N GLN A 27 -8.39 -20.47 -5.74
CA GLN A 27 -7.44 -20.36 -6.86
C GLN A 27 -6.23 -19.53 -6.46
N PHE A 28 -6.44 -18.39 -5.80
CA PHE A 28 -5.35 -17.54 -5.32
C PHE A 28 -4.43 -18.30 -4.36
N LYS A 29 -4.98 -19.04 -3.39
CA LYS A 29 -4.20 -19.82 -2.42
C LYS A 29 -3.30 -20.89 -3.06
N LYS A 30 -3.66 -21.41 -4.23
CA LYS A 30 -2.84 -22.39 -4.96
C LYS A 30 -1.66 -21.76 -5.71
N ALA A 31 -1.80 -20.51 -6.13
CA ALA A 31 -0.81 -19.78 -6.91
C ALA A 31 -0.90 -18.29 -6.57
N PRO A 32 -0.38 -17.89 -5.39
CA PRO A 32 -0.53 -16.52 -4.91
C PRO A 32 0.26 -15.57 -5.81
N ARG A 33 -0.32 -14.40 -6.07
CA ARG A 33 0.35 -13.29 -6.76
C ARG A 33 0.57 -12.20 -5.72
N LEU A 34 1.77 -12.14 -5.16
CA LEU A 34 2.12 -11.20 -4.11
C LEU A 34 2.89 -10.03 -4.70
N LEU A 35 2.48 -8.81 -4.36
CA LEU A 35 3.19 -7.59 -4.72
C LEU A 35 3.93 -7.08 -3.49
N THR A 36 5.21 -6.75 -3.64
CA THR A 36 6.11 -6.44 -2.52
C THR A 36 6.60 -4.99 -2.54
N ARG A 37 6.52 -4.32 -3.68
CA ARG A 37 6.95 -2.92 -3.85
C ARG A 37 6.14 -2.23 -4.94
N ALA A 38 6.01 -0.91 -4.86
CA ALA A 38 5.40 -0.08 -5.89
C ALA A 38 6.13 1.27 -6.01
N GLU A 39 6.19 1.83 -7.21
CA GLU A 39 6.83 3.10 -7.52
C GLU A 39 6.34 3.61 -8.88
N GLY A 40 5.85 4.86 -8.92
CA GLY A 40 5.33 5.45 -10.16
C GLY A 40 4.14 4.65 -10.69
N MET A 41 4.24 4.14 -11.92
CA MET A 41 3.17 3.35 -12.56
C MET A 41 3.39 1.83 -12.43
N TYR A 42 4.25 1.37 -11.51
CA TYR A 42 4.67 -0.03 -11.49
C TYR A 42 4.56 -0.66 -10.11
N TYR A 43 4.28 -1.96 -10.13
CA TYR A 43 4.48 -2.88 -9.02
C TYR A 43 5.70 -3.77 -9.27
N TRP A 44 6.18 -4.40 -8.20
CA TRP A 44 7.11 -5.51 -8.23
C TRP A 44 6.50 -6.66 -7.43
N ASP A 45 6.60 -7.87 -7.97
CA ASP A 45 6.18 -9.07 -7.25
C ASP A 45 7.25 -9.58 -6.27
N ASP A 46 6.94 -10.65 -5.55
CA ASP A 46 7.85 -11.35 -4.64
C ASP A 46 9.04 -12.04 -5.33
N ALA A 47 8.97 -12.23 -6.65
CA ALA A 47 10.09 -12.68 -7.49
C ALA A 47 10.89 -11.50 -8.09
N GLY A 48 10.55 -10.25 -7.75
CA GLY A 48 11.22 -9.03 -8.24
C GLY A 48 10.84 -8.62 -9.67
N ARG A 49 9.86 -9.27 -10.29
CA ARG A 49 9.38 -8.92 -11.64
C ARG A 49 8.55 -7.66 -11.58
N LYS A 50 8.89 -6.71 -12.46
CA LYS A 50 8.17 -5.44 -12.62
C LYS A 50 6.88 -5.65 -13.42
N VAL A 51 5.78 -5.09 -12.93
CA VAL A 51 4.44 -5.19 -13.52
C VAL A 51 3.87 -3.80 -13.69
N LEU A 52 3.37 -3.48 -14.89
CA LEU A 52 2.69 -2.21 -15.16
C LEU A 52 1.34 -2.17 -14.43
N ASP A 53 1.11 -1.10 -13.67
CA ASP A 53 -0.20 -0.77 -13.13
C ASP A 53 -0.99 0.06 -14.14
N ALA A 54 -1.73 -0.62 -15.01
CA ALA A 54 -2.55 0.04 -16.02
C ALA A 54 -3.90 0.57 -15.46
N ALA A 55 -4.23 0.30 -14.20
CA ALA A 55 -5.52 0.63 -13.60
C ALA A 55 -5.42 1.62 -12.43
N ALA A 56 -4.22 2.18 -12.18
CA ALA A 56 -3.94 3.00 -11.00
C ALA A 56 -4.40 2.31 -9.70
N GLY A 57 -4.05 1.03 -9.57
CA GLY A 57 -4.45 0.12 -8.51
C GLY A 57 -5.89 -0.32 -8.72
N MET A 58 -6.79 0.37 -8.05
CA MET A 58 -8.22 0.24 -8.25
C MET A 58 -8.80 1.65 -8.43
N TRP A 59 -8.36 2.31 -9.50
CA TRP A 59 -8.81 3.66 -9.88
C TRP A 59 -8.50 4.76 -8.85
N CYS A 60 -7.51 4.54 -7.97
CA CYS A 60 -7.28 5.38 -6.79
C CYS A 60 -5.86 5.97 -6.69
N VAL A 61 -4.88 5.42 -7.40
CA VAL A 61 -3.47 5.84 -7.31
C VAL A 61 -3.08 6.76 -8.47
N ASN A 62 -3.89 7.80 -8.71
CA ASN A 62 -3.76 8.65 -9.91
C ASN A 62 -2.43 9.42 -9.96
N ALA A 63 -1.87 9.79 -8.81
CA ALA A 63 -0.58 10.46 -8.71
C ALA A 63 0.63 9.52 -8.89
N GLY A 64 0.39 8.22 -9.02
CA GLY A 64 1.41 7.16 -9.01
C GLY A 64 1.77 6.69 -7.59
N HIS A 65 2.36 5.51 -7.51
CA HIS A 65 2.76 4.85 -6.28
C HIS A 65 3.95 5.54 -5.59
N ALA A 66 3.96 5.50 -4.26
CA ALA A 66 5.08 5.90 -3.40
C ALA A 66 5.61 7.33 -3.66
N ARG A 67 4.72 8.30 -3.90
CA ARG A 67 5.11 9.70 -4.15
C ARG A 67 5.79 10.32 -2.91
N PRO A 68 7.06 10.75 -2.99
CA PRO A 68 7.81 11.21 -1.81
C PRO A 68 7.11 12.34 -1.03
N ARG A 69 6.48 13.28 -1.74
CA ARG A 69 5.73 14.39 -1.14
C ARG A 69 4.53 13.92 -0.30
N ILE A 70 3.79 12.92 -0.79
CA ILE A 70 2.61 12.39 -0.10
C ILE A 70 3.05 11.56 1.11
N VAL A 71 4.04 10.68 0.91
CA VAL A 71 4.61 9.85 1.99
C VAL A 71 5.10 10.73 3.14
N LYS A 72 5.90 11.76 2.83
CA LYS A 72 6.41 12.69 3.85
C LYS A 72 5.28 13.41 4.60
N ALA A 73 4.27 13.94 3.89
CA ALA A 73 3.15 14.64 4.52
C ALA A 73 2.33 13.73 5.45
N ILE A 74 2.11 12.46 5.08
CA ILE A 74 1.42 11.48 5.94
C ILE A 74 2.26 11.17 7.18
N GLN A 75 3.57 10.94 7.01
CA GLN A 75 4.47 10.64 8.13
C GLN A 75 4.53 11.80 9.14
N GLU A 76 4.68 13.03 8.66
CA GLU A 76 4.69 14.23 9.50
C GLU A 76 3.36 14.38 10.25
N GLN A 77 2.23 14.25 9.54
CA GLN A 77 0.92 14.39 10.18
C GLN A 77 0.65 13.30 11.21
N ALA A 78 0.96 12.04 10.91
CA ALA A 78 0.73 10.94 11.85
C ALA A 78 1.61 11.05 13.11
N ALA A 79 2.83 11.61 12.99
CA ALA A 79 3.69 11.87 14.13
C ALA A 79 3.22 13.05 14.98
N GLU A 80 2.61 14.06 14.35
CA GLU A 80 2.04 15.23 15.04
C GLU A 80 0.70 14.89 15.72
N MET A 81 -0.22 14.29 14.97
CA MET A 81 -1.57 13.93 15.39
C MET A 81 -2.21 12.99 14.35
N ASP A 82 -2.39 11.74 14.73
CA ASP A 82 -3.02 10.69 13.91
C ASP A 82 -4.54 10.86 13.80
N TYR A 83 -5.20 11.35 14.84
CA TYR A 83 -6.65 11.56 14.85
C TYR A 83 -7.08 12.70 15.78
N ALA A 84 -8.02 13.51 15.31
CA ALA A 84 -8.78 14.47 16.12
C ALA A 84 -10.28 14.20 15.95
N PRO A 85 -11.08 14.20 17.03
CA PRO A 85 -12.53 14.04 16.90
C PRO A 85 -13.14 15.26 16.19
N PRO A 86 -14.02 15.08 15.19
CA PRO A 86 -14.58 16.20 14.41
C PRO A 86 -15.85 16.82 15.04
N PHE A 87 -16.31 16.30 16.18
CA PHE A 87 -17.51 16.80 16.85
C PHE A 87 -17.12 17.80 17.94
N GLN A 88 -17.40 19.09 17.70
CA GLN A 88 -17.05 20.22 18.57
C GLN A 88 -15.54 20.49 18.72
N MET A 89 -14.70 19.79 17.97
CA MET A 89 -13.25 20.00 17.86
C MET A 89 -12.85 19.91 16.39
N GLY A 90 -11.66 20.40 16.03
CA GLY A 90 -11.16 20.35 14.66
C GLY A 90 -9.66 20.56 14.59
N HIS A 91 -9.08 20.35 13.41
CA HIS A 91 -7.66 20.60 13.13
C HIS A 91 -7.51 21.48 11.88
N PRO A 92 -6.50 22.38 11.84
CA PRO A 92 -6.37 23.38 10.77
C PRO A 92 -6.38 22.78 9.36
N LYS A 93 -5.70 21.65 9.16
CA LYS A 93 -5.55 20.99 7.84
C LYS A 93 -6.87 20.53 7.21
N ALA A 94 -7.93 20.29 8.00
CA ALA A 94 -9.24 19.95 7.44
C ALA A 94 -9.86 21.17 6.73
N PHE A 95 -9.74 22.36 7.34
CA PHE A 95 -10.23 23.60 6.76
C PHE A 95 -9.37 24.03 5.57
N GLU A 96 -8.03 23.92 5.67
CA GLU A 96 -7.12 24.20 4.55
C GLU A 96 -7.41 23.36 3.30
N LEU A 97 -7.88 22.11 3.49
CA LEU A 97 -8.28 21.25 2.37
C LEU A 97 -9.65 21.66 1.81
N ALA A 98 -10.60 22.01 2.67
CA ALA A 98 -11.96 22.40 2.26
C ALA A 98 -11.99 23.70 1.42
N GLU A 99 -10.98 24.55 1.58
CA GLU A 99 -10.82 25.80 0.80
C GLU A 99 -10.20 25.59 -0.60
N ARG A 100 -9.82 24.37 -0.98
CA ARG A 100 -9.19 24.05 -2.27
C ARG A 100 -10.15 23.41 -3.27
#